data_AF-A0A1Y4NHE4-F1
#
_entry.id   AF-A0A1Y4NHE4-F1
#
_cell.length_a   1.000
_cell.length_b   1.000
_cell.length_c   1.000
_cell.angle_alpha   90.00
_cell.angle_beta   90.00
_cell.angle_gamma   90.00
#
_symmetry.space_group_name_H-M   'P 1'
#
loop_
_entity.id
_entity.type
_entity.pdbx_description
1 polymer ?
#
loop_
_entity_poly.entity_id
_entity_poly.type
_entity_poly.pdbx_seq_one_letter_code
_entity_poly.pdbx_strand_id
1 'polypeptide(L)'
;MLQIYLADRSGFYFEREEWYFSVVDVVAVLTESPNPRKYWSVLKSRLKKEGNQTATNCSRLKMSAPDGKMRLTDVANTEQLLRIIQSIPSTKAEPFKLWLAEVGRERIEETIDPELTINRALETYLKKGYSREWINQRLQAIQVRKELTDEWRDRGVQQGKDFAILI
;
A
#
# COMPACT_ATOMS: atom_id res chain seq x y z
N MET A 1 0.31 -1.43 10.08
CA MET A 1 1.31 -0.42 10.50
C MET A 1 1.08 0.93 9.79
N LEU A 2 1.14 1.04 8.45
CA LEU A 2 0.73 2.27 7.73
C LEU A 2 -0.73 2.70 8.00
N GLN A 3 -1.66 1.74 8.03
CA GLN A 3 -3.06 2.01 8.41
C GLN A 3 -3.24 2.44 9.89
N ILE A 4 -2.26 2.17 10.76
CA ILE A 4 -2.32 2.55 12.18
C ILE A 4 -1.71 3.96 12.37
N TYR A 5 -0.78 4.38 11.50
CA TYR A 5 -0.13 5.70 11.57
C TYR A 5 -0.73 6.77 10.64
N LEU A 6 -1.46 6.40 9.59
CA LEU A 6 -1.99 7.32 8.57
C LEU A 6 -3.53 7.40 8.52
N ALA A 7 -4.22 6.77 9.47
CA ALA A 7 -5.68 6.67 9.49
C ALA A 7 -6.39 8.03 9.42
N ASP A 8 -5.79 9.09 9.96
CA ASP A 8 -6.45 10.39 10.03
C ASP A 8 -6.48 11.19 8.72
N ARG A 9 -5.66 10.85 7.69
CA ARG A 9 -5.69 11.56 6.37
C ARG A 9 -5.29 10.71 5.16
N SER A 10 -6.01 9.62 4.94
CA SER A 10 -6.05 8.95 3.64
C SER A 10 -7.37 9.26 2.94
N GLY A 11 -7.32 9.54 1.64
CA GLY A 11 -8.51 9.81 0.83
C GLY A 11 -8.58 8.84 -0.34
N PHE A 12 -9.67 8.09 -0.44
CA PHE A 12 -9.95 7.29 -1.63
C PHE A 12 -10.43 8.22 -2.75
N TYR A 13 -9.71 8.24 -3.87
CA TYR A 13 -10.10 9.02 -5.04
C TYR A 13 -10.83 8.12 -6.04
N PHE A 14 -12.16 8.22 -6.02
CA PHE A 14 -13.06 7.40 -6.85
C PHE A 14 -12.76 7.48 -8.35
N GLU A 15 -12.33 8.63 -8.88
CA GLU A 15 -12.00 8.79 -10.30
C GLU A 15 -10.80 7.95 -10.77
N ARG A 16 -9.93 7.53 -9.84
CA ARG A 16 -8.70 6.78 -10.17
C ARG A 16 -8.65 5.40 -9.55
N GLU A 17 -9.68 5.01 -8.78
CA GLU A 17 -9.72 3.78 -7.99
C GLU A 17 -8.47 3.53 -7.13
N GLU A 18 -7.80 4.61 -6.72
CA GLU A 18 -6.52 4.57 -6.03
C GLU A 18 -6.57 5.33 -4.70
N TRP A 19 -5.79 4.84 -3.74
CA TRP A 19 -5.57 5.52 -2.47
C TRP A 19 -4.48 6.58 -2.62
N TYR A 20 -4.82 7.80 -2.20
CA TYR A 20 -3.86 8.91 -2.13
C TYR A 20 -3.59 9.33 -0.69
N PHE A 21 -2.33 9.65 -0.43
CA PHE A 21 -1.83 10.05 0.88
C PHE A 21 -1.23 11.45 0.81
N SER A 22 -1.53 12.28 1.80
CA SER A 22 -0.88 13.59 1.93
C SER A 22 0.61 13.42 2.26
N VAL A 23 1.48 13.86 1.36
CA VAL A 23 2.93 13.72 1.54
C VAL A 23 3.42 14.50 2.75
N VAL A 24 2.86 15.70 2.96
CA VAL A 24 3.23 16.57 4.09
C VAL A 24 2.93 15.91 5.43
N ASP A 25 1.81 15.18 5.53
CA ASP A 25 1.43 14.51 6.77
C ASP A 25 2.28 13.28 7.03
N VAL A 26 2.64 12.53 5.98
CA VAL A 26 3.59 11.42 6.11
C VAL A 26 4.96 11.93 6.56
N VAL A 27 5.43 13.05 5.99
CA VAL A 27 6.67 13.71 6.45
C VAL A 27 6.54 14.16 7.91
N ALA A 28 5.38 14.65 8.33
CA ALA A 28 5.17 15.06 9.73
C ALA A 28 5.29 13.87 10.70
N VAL A 29 4.79 12.69 10.32
CA VAL A 29 4.85 11.47 11.13
C VAL A 29 6.26 10.88 11.14
N LEU A 30 6.89 10.77 9.97
CA LEU A 30 8.15 10.06 9.78
C LEU A 30 9.40 10.94 9.99
N THR A 31 9.22 12.19 10.42
CA THR A 31 10.34 13.09 10.71
C THR A 31 10.17 13.79 12.05
N GLU A 32 11.23 14.40 12.53
CA GLU A 32 11.23 15.29 13.70
C GLU A 32 11.13 16.76 13.28
N SER A 33 10.78 17.04 12.02
CA SER A 33 10.78 18.40 11.52
C SER A 33 9.64 19.21 12.13
N PRO A 34 9.92 20.37 12.75
CA PRO A 34 8.87 21.28 13.21
C PRO A 34 8.11 21.93 12.04
N ASN A 35 8.64 21.83 10.80
CA ASN A 35 7.99 22.34 9.60
C ASN A 35 8.03 21.28 8.47
N PRO A 36 7.08 20.33 8.47
CA PRO A 36 7.01 19.25 7.47
C PRO A 36 6.89 19.75 6.02
N ARG A 37 6.25 20.91 5.80
CA ARG A 37 6.14 21.51 4.46
C ARG A 37 7.49 21.99 3.93
N LYS A 38 8.28 22.67 4.77
CA LYS A 38 9.63 23.09 4.41
C LYS A 38 10.53 21.88 4.21
N TYR A 39 10.44 20.88 5.08
CA TYR A 39 11.16 19.62 4.91
C TYR A 39 10.85 18.97 3.57
N TRP A 40 9.57 18.85 3.22
CA TRP A 40 9.14 18.30 1.93
C TRP A 40 9.68 19.09 0.74
N SER A 41 9.68 20.43 0.79
CA SER A 41 10.25 21.27 -0.27
C SER A 41 11.74 21.01 -0.51
N VAL A 42 12.51 20.84 0.58
CA VAL A 42 13.94 20.51 0.52
C VAL A 42 14.13 19.08 -0.02
N LEU A 43 13.37 18.11 0.49
CA LEU A 43 13.43 16.72 0.04
C LEU A 43 13.10 16.60 -1.46
N LYS A 44 12.02 17.24 -1.92
CA LYS A 44 11.64 17.30 -3.33
C LYS A 44 12.76 17.87 -4.20
N SER A 45 13.43 18.92 -3.72
CA SER A 45 14.56 19.53 -4.44
C SER A 45 15.76 18.58 -4.55
N ARG A 46 16.06 17.81 -3.49
CA ARG A 46 17.10 16.78 -3.50
C ARG A 46 16.76 15.65 -4.48
N LEU A 47 15.54 15.13 -4.40
CA LEU A 47 15.05 14.06 -5.26
C LEU A 47 15.10 14.45 -6.74
N LYS A 48 14.78 15.71 -7.06
CA LYS A 48 14.93 16.24 -8.42
C LYS A 48 16.38 16.23 -8.91
N LYS A 49 17.35 16.54 -8.03
CA LYS A 49 18.80 16.50 -8.37
C LYS A 49 19.31 15.07 -8.58
N GLU A 50 18.74 14.11 -7.86
CA GLU A 50 19.05 12.67 -8.01
C GLU A 50 18.37 12.02 -9.23
N GLY A 51 17.59 12.77 -10.02
CA GLY A 51 16.85 12.25 -11.16
C GLY A 51 15.60 11.44 -10.78
N ASN A 52 15.16 11.50 -9.51
CA ASN A 52 13.98 10.79 -9.03
C ASN A 52 12.69 11.51 -9.47
N GLN A 53 12.08 11.01 -10.55
CA GLN A 53 10.87 11.59 -11.15
C GLN A 53 9.61 11.38 -10.29
N THR A 54 9.60 10.37 -9.43
CA THR A 54 8.45 9.95 -8.59
C THR A 54 8.02 11.01 -7.58
N ALA A 55 8.97 11.78 -7.05
CA ALA A 55 8.67 12.92 -6.17
C ALA A 55 8.37 14.22 -6.93
N THR A 56 8.73 14.25 -8.22
CA THR A 56 8.53 15.43 -9.07
C THR A 56 7.09 15.46 -9.64
N ASN A 57 6.47 14.30 -9.81
CA ASN A 57 5.12 14.13 -10.37
C ASN A 57 4.01 13.92 -9.32
N CYS A 58 4.20 14.33 -8.06
CA CYS A 58 3.11 14.28 -7.08
C CYS A 58 1.92 15.11 -7.59
N SER A 59 0.74 14.47 -7.64
CA SER A 59 -0.50 15.17 -7.93
C SER A 59 -0.81 16.12 -6.76
N ARG A 60 -1.57 17.19 -7.02
CA ARG A 60 -2.05 18.11 -5.98
C ARG A 60 -3.55 17.98 -5.84
N LEU A 61 -4.00 17.66 -4.64
CA LEU A 61 -5.42 17.46 -4.35
C LEU A 61 -5.84 18.28 -3.14
N LYS A 62 -7.10 18.72 -3.11
CA LYS A 62 -7.68 19.41 -1.95
C LYS A 62 -8.02 18.36 -0.89
N MET A 63 -7.37 18.44 0.26
CA MET A 63 -7.62 17.57 1.41
C MET A 63 -7.95 18.40 2.65
N SER A 64 -8.72 17.81 3.57
CA SER A 64 -9.02 18.45 4.86
C SER A 64 -7.77 18.48 5.73
N ALA A 65 -7.47 19.64 6.32
CA ALA A 65 -6.40 19.83 7.28
C ALA A 65 -6.95 19.67 8.73
N PRO A 66 -6.11 19.60 9.79
CA PRO A 66 -6.60 19.28 11.14
C PRO A 66 -7.46 20.39 11.75
N ASP A 67 -7.43 21.60 11.17
CA ASP A 67 -8.33 22.71 11.49
C ASP A 67 -9.66 22.66 10.70
N GLY A 68 -9.96 21.56 10.01
CA GLY A 68 -11.17 21.36 9.20
C GLY A 68 -11.18 22.09 7.86
N LYS A 69 -10.14 22.86 7.53
CA LYS A 69 -10.09 23.64 6.28
C LYS A 69 -9.51 22.81 5.14
N MET A 70 -10.19 22.83 3.99
CA MET A 70 -9.69 22.21 2.77
C MET A 70 -8.50 22.99 2.22
N ARG A 71 -7.37 22.31 2.00
CA ARG A 71 -6.16 22.91 1.42
C ARG A 71 -5.61 22.04 0.31
N LEU A 72 -5.03 22.70 -0.69
CA LEU A 72 -4.29 22.01 -1.74
C LEU A 72 -2.98 21.48 -1.16
N THR A 73 -2.76 20.17 -1.25
CA THR A 73 -1.54 19.50 -0.77
C THR A 73 -1.01 18.55 -1.83
N ASP A 74 0.31 18.32 -1.79
CA ASP A 74 0.93 17.28 -2.60
C ASP A 74 0.51 15.91 -2.06
N VAL A 75 0.02 15.06 -2.96
CA VAL A 75 -0.38 13.70 -2.65
C VAL A 75 0.46 12.68 -3.42
N ALA A 76 0.56 11.48 -2.86
CA ALA A 76 1.24 10.35 -3.47
C ALA A 76 0.31 9.11 -3.40
N ASN A 77 0.31 8.32 -4.46
CA ASN A 77 -0.26 6.96 -4.39
C ASN A 77 0.68 6.02 -3.62
N THR A 78 0.30 4.76 -3.43
CA THR A 78 1.07 3.80 -2.61
C THR A 78 2.52 3.66 -3.09
N GLU A 79 2.77 3.43 -4.38
CA GLU A 79 4.12 3.25 -4.92
C GLU A 79 4.98 4.52 -4.73
N GLN A 80 4.42 5.67 -5.10
CA GLN A 80 5.07 6.97 -4.93
C GLN A 80 5.43 7.22 -3.46
N LEU A 81 4.50 6.90 -2.55
CA LEU A 81 4.68 7.07 -1.12
C LEU A 81 5.82 6.19 -0.60
N LEU A 82 5.82 4.90 -0.92
CA LEU A 82 6.87 3.97 -0.48
C LEU A 82 8.25 4.46 -0.95
N ARG A 83 8.35 4.96 -2.19
CA ARG A 83 9.60 5.52 -2.72
C ARG A 83 10.03 6.83 -2.03
N ILE A 84 9.09 7.71 -1.71
CA ILE A 84 9.37 8.93 -0.94
C ILE A 84 9.94 8.57 0.44
N ILE A 85 9.34 7.60 1.14
CA ILE A 85 9.76 7.21 2.49
C ILE A 85 11.20 6.70 2.51
N GLN A 86 11.61 5.92 1.50
CA GLN A 86 13.00 5.46 1.37
C GLN A 86 14.01 6.61 1.38
N SER A 87 13.61 7.76 0.85
CA SER A 87 14.46 8.94 0.70
C SER A 87 14.45 9.89 1.92
N ILE A 88 13.69 9.59 2.97
CA ILE A 88 13.64 10.40 4.20
C ILE A 88 14.84 10.05 5.10
N PRO A 89 15.83 10.94 5.30
CA PRO A 89 16.94 10.71 6.23
C PRO A 89 16.53 11.04 7.68
N SER A 90 15.63 10.25 8.27
CA SER A 90 15.21 10.41 9.67
C SER A 90 15.21 9.06 10.39
N THR A 91 15.67 9.06 11.63
CA THR A 91 15.60 7.91 12.56
C THR A 91 14.16 7.43 12.75
N LYS A 92 13.16 8.32 12.69
CA LYS A 92 11.74 7.95 12.74
C LYS A 92 11.25 7.18 11.53
N ALA A 93 11.89 7.35 10.37
CA ALA A 93 11.57 6.57 9.18
C ALA A 93 12.24 5.19 9.21
N GLU A 94 13.25 4.97 10.06
CA GLU A 94 14.07 3.76 10.06
C GLU A 94 13.28 2.47 10.35
N PRO A 95 12.39 2.40 11.37
CA PRO A 95 11.59 1.21 11.60
C PRO A 95 10.75 0.82 10.38
N PHE A 96 10.28 1.82 9.63
CA PHE A 96 9.50 1.60 8.42
C PHE A 96 10.37 1.11 7.26
N LYS A 97 11.60 1.60 7.12
CA LYS A 97 12.56 1.13 6.11
C LYS A 97 13.00 -0.30 6.37
N LEU A 98 13.26 -0.66 7.63
CA LEU A 98 13.54 -2.03 8.04
C LEU A 98 12.37 -2.95 7.71
N TRP A 99 11.13 -2.52 7.98
CA TRP A 99 9.94 -3.26 7.57
C TRP A 99 9.85 -3.45 6.05
N LEU A 100 10.17 -2.42 5.25
CA LEU A 100 10.21 -2.57 3.79
C LEU A 100 11.31 -3.52 3.30
N ALA A 101 12.48 -3.51 3.94
CA ALA A 101 13.55 -4.45 3.65
C ALA A 101 13.12 -5.89 3.95
N GLU A 102 12.43 -6.09 5.07
CA GLU A 102 11.89 -7.40 5.46
C GLU A 102 10.85 -7.89 4.45
N VAL A 103 9.87 -7.07 4.09
CA VAL A 103 8.87 -7.44 3.06
C VAL A 103 9.53 -7.72 1.70
N GLY A 104 10.59 -6.98 1.35
CA GLY A 104 11.38 -7.22 0.15
C GLY A 104 12.07 -8.59 0.16
N ARG A 105 12.72 -8.94 1.28
CA ARG A 105 13.34 -10.25 1.50
C ARG A 105 12.31 -11.36 1.44
N GLU A 106 11.21 -11.20 2.15
CA GLU A 106 10.07 -12.12 2.16
C GLU A 106 9.57 -12.45 0.76
N ARG A 107 9.45 -11.44 -0.12
CA ARG A 107 9.00 -11.64 -1.50
C ARG A 107 10.02 -12.38 -2.37
N ILE A 108 11.31 -12.15 -2.15
CA ILE A 108 12.37 -12.89 -2.85
C ILE A 108 12.33 -14.37 -2.44
N GLU A 109 12.17 -14.65 -1.14
CA GLU A 109 12.07 -16.02 -0.63
C GLU A 109 10.84 -16.75 -1.20
N GLU A 110 9.69 -16.09 -1.25
CA GLU A 110 8.47 -16.66 -1.87
C GLU A 110 8.62 -16.95 -3.37
N THR A 111 9.52 -16.22 -4.05
CA THR A 111 9.82 -16.48 -5.47
C THR A 111 10.69 -17.73 -5.62
N ILE A 112 11.54 -18.02 -4.63
CA ILE A 112 12.40 -19.21 -4.60
C ILE A 112 11.60 -20.44 -4.13
N ASP A 113 10.75 -20.26 -3.13
CA ASP A 113 9.89 -21.29 -2.55
C ASP A 113 8.44 -20.79 -2.44
N PRO A 114 7.60 -21.08 -3.46
CA PRO A 114 6.19 -20.67 -3.45
C PRO A 114 5.36 -21.26 -2.31
N GLU A 115 5.79 -22.36 -1.67
CA GLU A 115 5.06 -22.94 -0.53
C GLU A 115 5.09 -22.00 0.69
N LEU A 116 6.11 -21.14 0.81
CA LEU A 116 6.19 -20.11 1.85
C LEU A 116 5.00 -19.16 1.80
N THR A 117 4.51 -18.81 0.62
CA THR A 117 3.34 -17.94 0.47
C THR A 117 2.09 -18.60 1.09
N ILE A 118 1.92 -19.90 0.90
CA ILE A 118 0.79 -20.67 1.46
C ILE A 118 0.91 -20.73 2.98
N ASN A 119 2.09 -21.06 3.50
CA ASN A 119 2.34 -21.15 4.94
C ASN A 119 2.11 -19.80 5.64
N ARG A 120 2.59 -18.69 5.05
CA ARG A 120 2.33 -17.34 5.57
C ARG A 120 0.85 -16.96 5.54
N ALA A 121 0.13 -17.34 4.49
CA ALA A 121 -1.31 -17.11 4.41
C ALA A 121 -2.05 -17.86 5.54
N LEU A 122 -1.69 -19.13 5.78
CA LEU A 122 -2.22 -19.92 6.90
C LEU A 122 -1.95 -19.26 8.25
N GLU A 123 -0.69 -18.87 8.52
CA GLU A 123 -0.32 -18.15 9.75
C GLU A 123 -1.09 -16.84 9.92
N THR A 124 -1.30 -16.11 8.83
CA THR A 124 -2.04 -14.84 8.85
C THR A 124 -3.49 -15.05 9.29
N TYR A 125 -4.15 -16.10 8.79
CA TYR A 125 -5.50 -16.44 9.25
C TYR A 125 -5.52 -16.89 10.72
N LEU A 126 -4.53 -17.68 11.14
CA LEU A 126 -4.41 -18.09 12.55
C LEU A 126 -4.23 -16.88 13.48
N LYS A 127 -3.37 -15.91 13.11
CA LYS A 127 -3.16 -14.66 13.86
C LYS A 127 -4.42 -13.79 13.93
N LYS A 128 -5.32 -13.90 12.94
CA LYS A 128 -6.65 -13.25 12.97
C LYS A 128 -7.68 -13.99 13.84
N GLY A 129 -7.32 -15.13 14.44
CA GLY A 129 -8.18 -15.90 15.34
C GLY A 129 -9.06 -16.95 14.65
N TYR A 130 -8.83 -17.25 13.37
CA TYR A 130 -9.58 -18.29 12.67
C TYR A 130 -9.06 -19.69 13.05
N SER A 131 -9.96 -20.68 13.15
CA SER A 131 -9.58 -22.07 13.40
C SER A 131 -8.99 -22.73 12.15
N ARG A 132 -8.18 -23.77 12.34
CA ARG A 132 -7.59 -24.54 11.22
C ARG A 132 -8.67 -25.13 10.32
N GLU A 133 -9.76 -25.61 10.89
CA GLU A 133 -10.91 -26.17 10.18
C GLU A 133 -11.55 -25.11 9.27
N TRP A 134 -11.78 -23.90 9.81
CA TRP A 134 -12.33 -22.78 9.03
C TRP A 134 -11.39 -22.39 7.88
N ILE A 135 -10.08 -22.36 8.13
CA ILE A 135 -9.07 -22.03 7.11
C ILE A 135 -9.06 -23.08 6.00
N ASN A 136 -9.10 -24.37 6.35
CA ASN A 136 -9.14 -25.46 5.37
C ASN A 136 -10.41 -25.37 4.49
N GLN A 137 -11.57 -25.13 5.10
CA GLN A 137 -12.81 -24.91 4.35
C GLN A 137 -12.71 -23.69 3.42
N ARG A 138 -12.08 -22.60 3.90
CA ARG A 138 -11.88 -21.39 3.08
C ARG A 138 -10.99 -21.67 1.87
N LEU A 139 -9.91 -22.44 2.05
CA LEU A 139 -9.01 -22.82 0.95
C LEU A 139 -9.70 -23.71 -0.07
N GLN A 140 -10.48 -24.71 0.38
CA GLN A 140 -11.30 -25.54 -0.51
C GLN A 140 -12.31 -24.72 -1.31
N ALA A 141 -13.00 -23.77 -0.66
CA ALA A 141 -13.94 -22.89 -1.35
C ALA A 141 -13.25 -21.99 -2.41
N ILE A 142 -12.01 -21.56 -2.17
CA ILE A 142 -11.21 -20.82 -3.16
C ILE A 142 -10.87 -21.72 -4.35
N GLN A 143 -10.48 -22.97 -4.11
CA GLN A 143 -10.19 -23.95 -5.15
C GLN A 143 -11.41 -24.19 -6.05
N VAL A 144 -12.58 -24.46 -5.47
CA VAL A 144 -13.83 -24.68 -6.23
C VAL A 144 -14.21 -23.45 -7.07
N ARG A 145 -14.08 -22.23 -6.51
CA ARG A 145 -14.32 -21.00 -7.29
C ARG A 145 -13.34 -20.85 -8.46
N LYS A 146 -12.08 -21.20 -8.26
CA LYS A 146 -11.06 -21.13 -9.30
C LYS A 146 -11.37 -22.11 -10.44
N GLU A 147 -11.77 -23.34 -10.12
CA GLU A 147 -12.20 -24.34 -11.10
C GLU A 147 -13.39 -23.83 -11.93
N LEU A 148 -14.42 -23.27 -11.29
CA LEU A 148 -15.55 -22.65 -11.99
C LEU A 148 -15.13 -21.49 -12.90
N THR A 149 -14.20 -20.66 -12.42
CA THR A 149 -13.69 -19.50 -13.17
C THR A 149 -12.86 -19.95 -14.39
N ASP A 150 -12.04 -20.99 -14.21
CA ASP A 150 -11.22 -21.58 -15.27
C ASP A 150 -12.10 -22.23 -16.35
N GLU A 151 -13.15 -22.99 -15.97
CA GLU A 151 -14.12 -23.53 -16.92
C GLU A 151 -14.81 -22.45 -17.76
N TRP A 152 -15.16 -21.32 -17.14
CA TRP A 152 -15.82 -20.22 -17.85
C TRP A 152 -14.87 -19.52 -18.81
N ARG A 153 -13.60 -19.35 -18.42
CA ARG A 153 -12.56 -18.81 -19.30
C ARG A 153 -12.33 -19.73 -20.50
N ASP A 154 -12.26 -21.04 -20.28
CA ASP A 154 -12.05 -22.04 -21.35
C ASP A 154 -13.25 -22.10 -22.32
N ARG A 155 -14.45 -21.73 -21.84
CA ARG A 155 -15.66 -21.55 -22.66
C ARG A 155 -15.76 -20.17 -23.31
N GLY A 156 -14.73 -19.34 -23.22
CA GLY A 156 -14.62 -18.05 -23.91
C GLY A 156 -15.36 -16.89 -23.23
N VAL A 157 -15.79 -17.04 -21.97
CA VAL A 157 -16.38 -15.93 -21.21
C VAL A 157 -15.28 -14.93 -20.84
N GLN A 158 -15.39 -13.69 -21.32
CA GLN A 158 -14.37 -12.65 -21.10
C GLN A 158 -14.41 -12.10 -19.66
N GLN A 159 -13.24 -11.93 -19.04
CA GLN A 159 -13.14 -11.36 -17.68
C GLN A 159 -13.69 -9.93 -17.62
N GLY A 160 -14.82 -9.77 -16.93
CA GLY A 160 -15.56 -8.52 -16.78
C GLY A 160 -16.71 -8.66 -15.77
N LYS A 161 -17.80 -7.91 -15.96
CA LYS A 161 -19.00 -7.88 -15.08
C LYS A 161 -19.57 -9.27 -14.74
N ASP A 162 -19.31 -10.28 -15.58
CA ASP A 162 -19.83 -11.64 -15.44
C ASP A 162 -19.18 -12.45 -14.31
N PHE A 163 -17.97 -12.09 -13.87
CA PHE A 163 -17.30 -12.75 -12.73
C PHE A 163 -17.68 -12.16 -11.36
N ALA A 164 -18.38 -11.02 -11.33
CA ALA A 164 -18.78 -10.34 -10.09
C ALA A 164 -19.79 -11.15 -9.24
N ILE A 165 -20.46 -12.13 -9.86
CA ILE A 165 -21.43 -13.02 -9.20
C ILE A 165 -20.73 -14.04 -8.28
N LEU A 166 -19.41 -14.26 -8.44
CA LEU A 166 -18.63 -15.22 -7.66
C LEU A 166 -17.95 -14.63 -6.41
N ILE A 167 -18.19 -13.34 -6.10
CA ILE A 167 -17.58 -12.60 -4.99
C ILE A 167 -18.36 -12.85 -3.69
#